data_AF-A0AAV7VSD3-F1
#
_entry.id   AF-A0AAV7VSD3-F1
#
_cell.length_a   1.000
_cell.length_b   1.000
_cell.length_c   1.000
_cell.angle_alpha   90.00
_cell.angle_beta   90.00
_cell.angle_gamma   90.00
#
_symmetry.space_group_name_H-M   'P 1'
#
loop_
_entity.id
_entity.type
_entity.pdbx_description
1 polymer ?
#
loop_
_entity_poly.entity_id
_entity_poly.type
_entity_poly.pdbx_seq_one_letter_code
_entity_poly.pdbx_strand_id
1 'polypeptide(L)'
;MDNVIASLTAETKSMLLDIAGFQSRVTGLEQSMATVGEHITSSNDRDKELLYLRRKLIDFEDRSRRDNVSFLRFKENVEGPEIPSYLREALPKLTGLTFAPP
;
A
#
# COMPACT_ATOMS: atom_id res chain seq x y z
N MET A 1 53.59 -0.76 47.57
CA MET A 1 53.43 -1.01 46.13
C MET A 1 52.42 -2.13 45.87
N ASP A 2 52.50 -3.23 46.61
CA ASP A 2 51.67 -4.43 46.38
C ASP A 2 50.15 -4.20 46.47
N ASN A 3 49.68 -3.40 47.44
CA ASN A 3 48.25 -3.07 47.55
C ASN A 3 47.72 -2.23 46.37
N VAL A 4 48.57 -1.37 45.79
CA VAL A 4 48.20 -0.54 44.62
C VAL A 4 48.13 -1.42 43.38
N ILE A 5 49.08 -2.35 43.20
CA ILE A 5 49.08 -3.33 42.11
C ILE A 5 47.86 -4.25 42.20
N ALA A 6 47.51 -4.72 43.41
CA ALA A 6 46.33 -5.56 43.61
C ALA A 6 45.03 -4.83 43.26
N SER A 7 44.89 -3.57 43.67
CA SER A 7 43.73 -2.72 43.35
C SER A 7 43.59 -2.49 41.85
N LEU A 8 44.68 -2.09 41.18
CA LEU A 8 44.71 -1.90 39.72
C LEU A 8 44.37 -3.19 38.96
N THR A 9 44.84 -4.34 39.46
CA THR A 9 44.53 -5.64 38.85
C THR A 9 43.05 -6.00 38.97
N ALA A 10 42.43 -5.72 40.13
CA ALA A 10 41.01 -5.96 40.34
C ALA A 10 40.13 -5.05 39.47
N GLU A 11 40.48 -3.76 39.39
CA GLU A 11 39.78 -2.78 38.56
C GLU A 11 39.90 -3.12 37.06
N THR A 12 41.11 -3.48 36.60
CA THR A 12 41.32 -3.92 35.21
C THR A 12 40.50 -5.17 34.87
N LYS A 13 40.39 -6.13 35.79
CA LYS A 13 39.53 -7.32 35.61
C LYS A 13 38.06 -6.95 35.53
N SER A 14 37.60 -6.02 36.36
CA SER A 14 36.22 -5.52 36.30
C SER A 14 35.93 -4.86 34.95
N MET A 15 36.82 -3.97 34.49
CA MET A 15 36.67 -3.30 33.19
C MET A 15 36.62 -4.30 32.03
N LEU A 16 37.43 -5.37 32.08
CA LEU A 16 37.40 -6.42 31.05
C LEU A 16 36.06 -7.18 31.01
N LEU A 17 35.46 -7.43 32.18
CA LEU A 17 34.14 -8.05 32.26
C LEU A 17 33.05 -7.11 31.71
N ASP A 18 33.13 -5.83 32.03
CA ASP A 18 32.19 -4.83 31.51
C ASP A 18 32.31 -4.69 29.98
N ILE A 19 33.53 -4.68 29.45
CA ILE A 19 33.79 -4.66 28.00
C ILE A 19 33.18 -5.89 27.33
N ALA A 20 33.38 -7.09 27.89
CA ALA A 20 32.79 -8.31 27.36
C ALA A 20 31.24 -8.26 27.38
N GLY A 21 30.67 -7.71 28.45
CA GLY A 21 29.23 -7.48 28.56
C GLY A 21 28.71 -6.51 27.50
N PHE A 22 29.43 -5.40 27.26
CA PHE A 22 29.08 -4.45 26.20
C PHE A 22 29.21 -5.06 24.81
N GLN A 23 30.25 -5.83 24.54
CA GLN A 23 30.42 -6.53 23.25
C GLN A 23 29.25 -7.47 22.97
N SER A 24 28.83 -8.27 23.94
CA SER A 24 27.68 -9.16 23.80
C SER A 24 26.39 -8.39 23.47
N ARG A 25 26.16 -7.25 24.14
CA ARG A 25 24.99 -6.41 23.89
C ARG A 25 25.03 -5.77 22.49
N VAL A 26 26.20 -5.32 22.04
CA VAL A 26 26.37 -4.74 20.69
C VAL A 26 26.08 -5.80 19.63
N THR A 27 26.63 -7.01 19.76
CA THR A 27 26.33 -8.11 18.83
C THR A 27 24.84 -8.44 18.78
N GLY A 28 24.16 -8.44 19.94
CA GLY A 28 22.71 -8.65 19.99
C GLY A 28 21.89 -7.55 19.30
N LEU A 29 22.33 -6.29 19.44
CA LEU A 29 21.71 -5.15 18.77
C LEU A 29 21.92 -5.18 17.25
N GLU A 30 23.13 -5.52 16.80
CA GLU A 30 23.43 -5.66 15.37
C GLU A 30 22.56 -6.73 14.71
N GLN A 31 22.37 -7.88 15.36
CA GLN A 31 21.48 -8.94 14.88
C GLN A 31 20.02 -8.46 14.83
N SER A 32 19.56 -7.79 15.88
CA SER A 32 18.18 -7.25 15.93
C SER A 32 17.94 -6.20 14.83
N MET A 33 18.93 -5.33 14.58
CA MET A 33 18.86 -4.34 13.50
C MET A 33 18.82 -5.00 12.12
N ALA A 34 19.58 -6.07 11.90
CA ALA A 34 19.54 -6.80 10.64
C ALA A 34 18.14 -7.38 10.36
N THR A 35 17.53 -8.02 11.37
CA THR A 35 16.16 -8.55 11.26
C THR A 35 15.12 -7.45 11.00
N VAL A 36 15.22 -6.32 11.70
CA VAL A 36 14.32 -5.17 11.46
C VAL A 36 14.50 -4.61 10.04
N GLY A 37 15.74 -4.53 9.56
CA GLY A 37 16.05 -4.10 8.19
C GLY A 37 15.37 -4.99 7.14
N GLU A 38 15.42 -6.31 7.32
CA GLU A 38 14.76 -7.28 6.44
C GLU A 38 13.22 -7.15 6.46
N HIS A 39 12.62 -6.92 7.64
CA HIS A 39 11.19 -6.69 7.71
C HIS A 39 10.75 -5.40 7.01
N ILE A 40 11.54 -4.33 7.10
CA ILE A 40 11.26 -3.06 6.42
C ILE A 40 11.33 -3.23 4.89
N THR A 41 12.35 -3.92 4.38
CA THR A 41 12.46 -4.16 2.92
C THR A 41 11.30 -5.01 2.43
N SER A 42 10.96 -6.08 3.14
CA SER A 42 9.82 -6.93 2.82
C SER A 42 8.49 -6.15 2.84
N SER A 43 8.28 -5.27 3.82
CA SER A 43 7.08 -4.42 3.89
C SER A 43 7.00 -3.48 2.69
N ASN A 44 8.11 -2.83 2.32
CA ASN A 44 8.15 -1.93 1.18
C ASN A 44 7.85 -2.65 -0.14
N ASP A 45 8.29 -3.90 -0.30
CA ASP A 45 7.99 -4.67 -1.51
C ASP A 45 6.52 -5.09 -1.57
N ARG A 46 5.90 -5.42 -0.43
CA ARG A 46 4.45 -5.65 -0.34
C ARG A 46 3.65 -4.40 -0.67
N ASP A 47 4.08 -3.23 -0.22
CA ASP A 47 3.40 -1.96 -0.52
C ASP A 47 3.44 -1.64 -2.03
N LYS A 48 4.58 -1.90 -2.69
CA LYS A 48 4.68 -1.78 -4.16
C LYS A 48 3.74 -2.75 -4.87
N GLU A 49 3.64 -3.99 -4.41
CA GLU A 49 2.73 -4.98 -4.96
C GLU A 49 1.27 -4.57 -4.81
N LEU A 50 0.89 -4.06 -3.63
CA LEU A 50 -0.46 -3.53 -3.38
C LEU A 50 -0.79 -2.35 -4.29
N LEU A 51 0.14 -1.41 -4.49
CA LEU A 51 -0.03 -0.30 -5.41
C LEU A 51 -0.20 -0.76 -6.86
N TYR A 52 0.58 -1.75 -7.28
CA TYR A 52 0.47 -2.34 -8.61
C TYR A 52 -0.89 -3.03 -8.82
N LEU A 53 -1.33 -3.86 -7.86
CA LEU A 53 -2.62 -4.54 -7.91
C LEU A 53 -3.78 -3.54 -7.92
N ARG A 54 -3.71 -2.49 -7.10
CA ARG A 54 -4.71 -1.42 -7.07
C ARG A 54 -4.83 -0.72 -8.42
N ARG A 55 -3.70 -0.38 -9.06
CA ARG A 55 -3.70 0.23 -10.38
C ARG A 55 -4.32 -0.70 -11.43
N LYS A 56 -4.00 -1.99 -11.37
CA LYS A 56 -4.56 -2.99 -12.28
C LYS A 56 -6.08 -3.13 -12.11
N LEU A 57 -6.59 -3.06 -10.88
CA LEU A 57 -8.03 -3.09 -10.60
C LEU A 57 -8.76 -1.88 -11.20
N ILE A 58 -8.20 -0.68 -11.05
CA ILE A 58 -8.75 0.54 -11.66
C ILE A 58 -8.79 0.40 -13.18
N ASP A 59 -7.68 -0.03 -13.80
CA ASP A 59 -7.62 -0.25 -15.24
C ASP A 59 -8.67 -1.28 -15.72
N PHE A 60 -8.92 -2.33 -14.94
CA PHE A 60 -9.95 -3.32 -15.26
C PHE A 60 -11.36 -2.75 -15.14
N GLU A 61 -11.65 -2.00 -14.07
CA GLU A 61 -12.95 -1.35 -13.88
C GLU A 61 -13.23 -0.35 -15.01
N ASP A 62 -12.25 0.48 -15.35
CA ASP A 62 -12.35 1.47 -16.44
C ASP A 62 -12.55 0.80 -17.80
N ARG A 63 -11.84 -0.30 -18.07
CA ARG A 63 -12.06 -1.10 -19.30
C ARG A 63 -13.44 -1.72 -19.33
N SER A 64 -13.91 -2.27 -18.21
CA SER A 64 -15.21 -2.92 -18.12
C SER A 64 -16.37 -1.94 -18.25
N ARG A 65 -16.19 -0.68 -17.86
CA ARG A 65 -17.23 0.37 -17.91
C ARG A 65 -17.05 1.37 -19.05
N ARG A 66 -16.05 1.17 -19.92
CA ARG A 66 -15.69 2.12 -20.98
C ARG A 66 -16.87 2.52 -21.87
N ASP A 67 -17.73 1.55 -22.18
CA ASP A 67 -18.87 1.74 -23.06
C ASP A 67 -20.17 2.05 -22.30
N ASN A 68 -20.09 2.14 -20.97
CA ASN A 68 -21.25 2.44 -20.12
C ASN A 68 -21.44 3.95 -20.04
N VAL A 69 -22.67 4.40 -20.29
CA VAL A 69 -23.08 5.80 -20.12
C VAL A 69 -23.96 5.90 -18.88
N SER A 70 -23.60 6.79 -17.96
CA SER A 70 -24.42 7.10 -16.79
C SER A 70 -25.34 8.27 -17.10
N PHE A 71 -26.65 8.03 -17.08
CA PHE A 71 -27.66 9.07 -17.21
C PHE A 71 -28.10 9.53 -15.81
N LEU A 72 -27.80 10.77 -15.46
CA LEU A 72 -28.15 11.36 -14.18
C LEU A 72 -29.46 12.17 -14.31
N ARG A 73 -30.26 12.19 -13.24
CA ARG A 73 -31.53 12.94 -13.15
C ARG A 73 -32.61 12.50 -14.15
N PHE A 74 -32.70 11.20 -14.41
CA PHE A 74 -33.86 10.63 -15.09
C PHE A 74 -35.13 10.81 -14.25
N LYS A 75 -36.29 10.91 -14.89
CA LYS A 75 -37.55 10.78 -14.17
C LYS A 75 -37.68 9.33 -13.70
N GLU A 76 -37.98 9.15 -12.42
CA GLU A 76 -38.12 7.85 -11.74
C GLU A 76 -39.29 7.01 -12.27
N ASN A 77 -40.18 7.59 -13.10
CA ASN A 77 -41.30 6.88 -13.69
C ASN A 77 -40.95 6.06 -14.94
N VAL A 78 -39.67 6.05 -15.36
CA VAL A 78 -39.18 5.28 -16.51
C VAL A 78 -38.29 4.16 -16.00
N GLU A 79 -38.90 3.01 -15.71
CA GLU A 79 -38.20 1.81 -15.24
C GLU A 79 -38.46 0.61 -16.16
N GLY A 80 -37.51 -0.32 -16.18
CA GLY A 80 -37.65 -1.60 -16.88
C GLY A 80 -37.74 -1.49 -18.41
N PRO A 81 -38.71 -2.17 -19.06
CA PRO A 81 -38.74 -2.32 -20.52
C PRO A 81 -39.03 -1.03 -21.31
N GLU A 82 -39.39 0.06 -20.63
CA GLU A 82 -39.72 1.34 -21.27
C GLU A 82 -38.48 2.22 -21.53
N ILE A 83 -37.35 1.91 -20.89
CA ILE A 83 -36.08 2.66 -21.02
C ILE A 83 -35.62 2.79 -22.49
N PRO A 84 -35.63 1.73 -23.33
CA PRO A 84 -35.22 1.85 -24.72
C PRO A 84 -36.10 2.79 -25.55
N SER A 85 -37.41 2.80 -25.29
CA SER A 85 -38.36 3.68 -25.98
C SER A 85 -38.15 5.13 -25.60
N TYR A 86 -37.96 5.40 -24.30
CA TYR A 86 -37.63 6.73 -23.80
C TYR A 86 -36.29 7.24 -24.37
N LEU A 87 -35.26 6.39 -24.40
CA LEU A 87 -33.95 6.77 -24.96
C LEU A 87 -34.03 7.11 -26.45
N ARG A 88 -34.84 6.39 -27.24
CA ARG A 88 -35.07 6.74 -28.66
C ARG A 88 -35.72 8.11 -28.85
N GLU A 89 -36.56 8.55 -27.92
CA GLU A 89 -37.18 9.87 -27.98
C GLU A 89 -36.25 10.97 -27.43
N ALA A 90 -35.50 10.68 -26.36
CA ALA A 90 -34.67 11.65 -25.65
C ALA A 90 -33.32 11.89 -26.32
N LEU A 91 -32.67 10.84 -26.86
CA LEU A 91 -31.35 10.96 -27.48
C LEU A 91 -31.32 11.96 -28.65
N PRO A 92 -32.26 11.97 -29.61
CA PRO A 92 -32.26 12.97 -30.69
C PRO A 92 -32.39 14.41 -30.17
N LYS A 93 -33.18 14.62 -29.11
CA LYS A 93 -33.39 15.94 -28.50
C LYS A 93 -32.13 16.43 -27.77
N LEU A 94 -31.35 15.52 -27.19
CA LEU A 94 -30.13 15.82 -26.43
C LEU A 94 -28.90 16.00 -27.33
N THR A 95 -28.78 15.21 -28.41
CA THR A 95 -27.60 15.21 -29.27
C THR A 95 -27.78 16.04 -30.55
N GLY A 96 -29.02 16.40 -30.89
CA GLY A 96 -29.33 17.05 -32.18
C GLY A 96 -29.16 16.12 -33.39
N LEU A 97 -28.88 14.83 -33.16
CA LEU A 97 -28.70 13.84 -34.22
C LEU A 97 -30.03 13.12 -34.45
N THR A 98 -30.57 13.27 -35.67
CA THR A 98 -31.73 12.49 -36.10
C THR A 98 -31.29 11.09 -36.47
N PHE A 99 -31.68 10.10 -35.66
CA PHE A 99 -31.48 8.69 -36.00
C PHE A 99 -32.46 8.31 -37.12
N ALA A 100 -31.94 8.06 -38.32
CA ALA A 100 -32.73 7.47 -39.39
C ALA A 100 -33.11 6.02 -38.97
N PRO A 101 -34.36 5.59 -39.24
CA PRO A 101 -34.71 4.19 -39.04
C PRO A 101 -33.90 3.30 -40.01
N PRO A 102 -33.61 2.05 -39.62
CA PRO A 102 -32.99 1.07 -40.53
C PRO A 102 -33.89 0.75 -41.73
#